data_AF-A0A4Q3Z3X8-F1
#
_entry.id   AF-A0A4Q3Z3X8-F1
#
_cell.length_a   1.000
_cell.length_b   1.000
_cell.length_c   1.000
_cell.angle_alpha   90.00
_cell.angle_beta   90.00
_cell.angle_gamma   90.00
#
_symmetry.space_group_name_H-M   'P 1'
#
loop_
_entity.id
_entity.type
_entity.pdbx_description
1 polymer ?
#
loop_
_entity_poly.entity_id
_entity_poly.type
_entity_poly.pdbx_seq_one_letter_code
_entity_poly.pdbx_strand_id
1 'polypeptide(L)' 'MLVKIVTFFLIGIAVLAMFGRLRWPGGARRLARRDGEKLDKPKRCKHCGNYIIGKGPCPCRKS' A
#
# COMPACT_ATOMS: atom_id res chain seq x y z
N MET A 1 -38.60 -13.18 0.66
CA MET A 1 -38.44 -11.79 1.17
C MET A 1 -37.00 -11.47 1.61
N LEU A 2 -36.23 -12.45 2.08
CA LEU A 2 -34.82 -12.27 2.45
C LEU A 2 -33.88 -11.99 1.26
N VAL A 3 -34.07 -12.69 0.14
CA VAL A 3 -33.23 -12.53 -1.06
C VAL A 3 -33.21 -11.08 -1.55
N LYS A 4 -34.38 -10.41 -1.59
CA LYS A 4 -34.46 -8.98 -1.95
C LYS A 4 -33.58 -8.11 -1.07
N ILE A 5 -33.62 -8.31 0.26
CA ILE A 5 -32.84 -7.51 1.23
C ILE A 5 -31.34 -7.76 1.01
N VAL A 6 -30.93 -9.01 0.83
CA VAL A 6 -29.54 -9.38 0.57
C VAL A 6 -29.05 -8.76 -0.75
N THR A 7 -29.88 -8.81 -1.80
CA THR A 7 -29.53 -8.19 -3.09
C THR A 7 -29.37 -6.68 -2.98
N PHE A 8 -30.28 -5.97 -2.30
CA PHE A 8 -30.15 -4.52 -2.07
C PHE A 8 -28.90 -4.17 -1.26
N PHE A 9 -28.57 -4.95 -0.23
CA PHE A 9 -27.38 -4.75 0.59
C PHE A 9 -26.09 -4.95 -0.22
N LEU A 10 -26.01 -6.02 -1.01
CA LEU A 10 -24.88 -6.32 -1.89
C LEU A 10 -24.67 -5.24 -2.96
N ILE A 11 -25.75 -4.73 -3.55
CA ILE A 11 -25.68 -3.63 -4.51
C ILE A 11 -25.16 -2.36 -3.81
N GLY A 12 -25.68 -2.05 -2.62
CA GLY A 12 -25.26 -0.89 -1.83
C GLY A 12 -23.75 -0.86 -1.56
N ILE A 13 -23.20 -1.97 -1.06
CA ILE A 13 -21.75 -2.07 -0.77
C ILE A 13 -20.89 -2.03 -2.05
N ALA A 14 -21.36 -2.61 -3.15
CA ALA A 14 -20.63 -2.59 -4.42
C ALA A 14 -20.53 -1.17 -5.00
N VAL A 15 -21.64 -0.42 -4.94
CA VAL A 15 -21.69 0.99 -5.34
C VAL A 15 -20.78 1.82 -4.45
N LEU A 16 -20.85 1.68 -3.13
CA LEU A 16 -19.97 2.37 -2.18
C LEU A 16 -18.49 2.07 -2.43
N ALA A 17 -18.13 0.83 -2.78
CA ALA A 17 -16.76 0.45 -3.11
C ALA A 17 -16.27 1.11 -4.42
N MET A 18 -17.12 1.16 -5.46
CA MET A 18 -16.80 1.84 -6.71
C MET A 18 -16.67 3.36 -6.52
N PHE A 19 -17.59 3.98 -5.79
CA PHE A 19 -17.53 5.40 -5.45
C PHE A 19 -16.37 5.73 -4.51
N GLY A 20 -16.04 4.89 -3.53
CA GLY A 20 -14.89 5.06 -2.65
C GLY A 20 -13.56 5.03 -3.39
N ARG A 21 -13.45 4.18 -4.42
CA ARG A 21 -12.25 4.07 -5.27
C ARG A 21 -12.11 5.26 -6.23
N LEU A 22 -13.21 5.80 -6.75
CA LEU A 22 -13.21 6.92 -7.69
C LEU A 22 -13.17 8.30 -7.00
N ARG A 23 -13.74 8.45 -5.80
CA ARG A 23 -13.74 9.69 -5.01
C ARG A 23 -12.36 10.00 -4.43
N TRP A 24 -11.47 9.00 -4.30
CA TRP A 24 -10.15 9.16 -3.66
C TRP A 24 -8.97 8.58 -4.46
N PRO A 25 -8.68 9.09 -5.67
CA PRO A 25 -7.53 8.66 -6.46
C PRO A 25 -6.17 8.95 -5.76
N GLY A 26 -6.13 9.90 -4.82
CA GLY A 26 -4.93 10.22 -4.03
C GLY A 26 -4.80 9.47 -2.69
N GLY A 27 -5.91 9.07 -2.07
CA GLY A 27 -5.95 8.35 -0.78
C GLY A 27 -5.75 6.85 -0.93
N ALA A 28 -6.42 6.25 -1.92
CA ALA A 28 -6.28 4.83 -2.26
C ALA A 28 -4.86 4.48 -2.73
N ARG A 29 -4.11 5.42 -3.34
CA ARG A 29 -2.69 5.21 -3.70
C ARG A 29 -1.77 5.19 -2.47
N ARG A 30 -2.16 5.83 -1.35
CA ARG A 30 -1.44 5.74 -0.07
C ARG A 30 -1.84 4.50 0.74
N LEU A 31 -3.10 4.10 0.70
CA LEU A 31 -3.58 2.89 1.39
C LEU A 31 -3.19 1.60 0.65
N ALA A 32 -3.16 1.59 -0.68
CA ALA A 32 -2.58 0.50 -1.47
C ALA A 32 -1.05 0.34 -1.29
N ARG A 33 -0.38 1.31 -0.65
CA ARG A 33 1.01 1.14 -0.16
C ARG A 33 1.10 0.58 1.26
N ARG A 34 -0.01 0.54 2.01
CA ARG A 34 -0.06 -0.07 3.36
C ARG A 34 -0.50 -1.53 3.32
N ASP A 35 -1.40 -1.91 2.40
CA ASP A 35 -1.96 -3.27 2.37
C ASP A 35 -1.28 -4.19 1.34
N GLY A 36 -0.34 -3.66 0.55
CA GLY A 36 0.49 -4.45 -0.36
C GLY A 36 1.91 -4.49 0.17
N GLU A 37 2.25 -5.58 0.87
CA GLU A 37 3.53 -6.30 0.93
C GLU A 37 4.69 -5.72 0.07
N LYS A 38 5.07 -4.48 0.34
CA LYS A 38 6.34 -3.91 -0.09
C LYS A 38 7.09 -3.63 1.19
N LEU A 39 7.58 -4.70 1.81
CA LEU A 39 8.82 -4.57 2.56
C LEU A 39 9.79 -3.85 1.62
N ASP A 40 10.14 -2.61 1.97
CA ASP A 40 11.20 -1.89 1.28
C ASP A 40 12.37 -2.85 1.14
N LYS A 41 12.65 -3.30 -0.10
CA LYS A 41 13.72 -4.26 -0.35
C LYS A 41 14.97 -3.72 0.34
N PRO A 42 15.66 -4.53 1.16
CA PRO A 42 16.77 -4.05 1.97
C PRO A 42 17.79 -3.41 1.04
N LYS A 43 18.00 -2.09 1.20
CA LYS A 43 18.86 -1.32 0.30
C LYS A 43 20.29 -1.82 0.49
N ARG A 44 20.90 -2.33 -0.57
CA ARG A 44 22.34 -2.65 -0.60
C ARG A 44 23.13 -1.43 -1.05
N CYS A 45 24.28 -1.19 -0.45
CA CYS A 45 25.18 -0.14 -0.87
C CYS A 45 25.90 -0.56 -2.17
N LYS A 46 25.83 0.25 -3.23
CA LYS A 46 26.50 -0.02 -4.50
C LYS A 46 28.03 0.01 -4.43
N HIS A 47 28.59 0.64 -3.40
CA HIS A 47 30.04 0.82 -3.25
C HIS A 47 30.70 -0.36 -2.54
N CYS A 48 30.07 -0.90 -1.49
CA CYS A 48 30.66 -1.97 -0.66
C CYS A 48 29.82 -3.26 -0.61
N GLY A 49 28.67 -3.30 -1.27
CA GLY A 49 27.76 -4.46 -1.28
C GLY A 49 26.97 -4.69 0.02
N ASN A 50 27.31 -4.01 1.12
CA ASN A 50 26.68 -4.21 2.43
C ASN A 50 25.22 -3.71 2.47
N TYR A 51 24.41 -4.33 3.32
CA TYR A 51 23.04 -3.89 3.58
C TYR A 51 23.02 -2.60 4.42
N ILE A 52 22.21 -1.63 4.00
CA ILE A 52 22.00 -0.37 4.71
C ILE A 52 20.94 -0.63 5.77
N ILE A 53 21.36 -0.66 7.03
CA ILE A 53 20.50 -0.84 8.20
C ILE A 53 20.02 0.55 8.65
N GLY A 54 18.72 0.79 8.58
CA GLY A 54 18.11 2.08 8.91
C GLY A 54 18.12 3.12 7.77
N LYS A 55 17.90 4.39 8.12
CA LYS A 55 17.83 5.52 7.17
C LYS A 55 19.15 6.29 7.04
N GLY A 56 20.25 5.74 7.55
CA GLY A 56 21.57 6.38 7.56
C GLY A 56 22.36 6.12 6.27
N PRO A 57 23.37 6.97 5.96
CA PRO A 57 24.32 6.68 4.91
C PRO A 57 25.12 5.41 5.26
N CYS A 58 25.53 4.65 4.24
CA CYS A 58 26.39 3.48 4.43
C CYS A 58 27.64 3.85 5.23
N PRO A 59 28.05 3.03 6.23
CA PRO A 59 29.26 3.28 7.02
C PRO A 59 30.53 3.36 6.16
N CYS A 60 30.52 2.74 4.97
CA CYS A 60 31.57 2.85 3.97
C CYS A 60 31.84 4.27 3.45
N ARG A 61 30.93 5.22 3.69
CA ARG A 61 31.06 6.62 3.28
C ARG A 61 31.19 7.58 4.47
N LYS A 62 31.29 7.06 5.69
CA LYS A 62 31.74 7.83 6.87
C LYS A 62 33.26 7.72 6.92
N SER A 63 33.91 8.55 6.12
CA SER A 63 35.28 9.00 6.35
C SER A 63 35.24 10.18 7.31
#